data_AF-A0A4R9WUX1-F1
#
_entry.id   AF-A0A4R9WUX1-F1
#
_cell.length_a   1.000
_cell.length_b   1.000
_cell.length_c   1.000
_cell.angle_alpha   90.00
_cell.angle_beta   90.00
_cell.angle_gamma   90.00
#
_symmetry.space_group_name_H-M   'P 1'
#
loop_
_entity.id
_entity.type
_entity.pdbx_description
1 polymer ?
#
loop_
_entity_poly.entity_id
_entity_poly.type
_entity_poly.pdbx_seq_one_letter_code
_entity_poly.pdbx_strand_id
1 'polypeptide(L)'
;DLGERGAAFAYTGRFGPRPLCNAWHGMRISAGEALGYEVQGPAVYDLKLPEPAKPFFADERAPVAALFHATSKDDKKWPVSHWGVVGAELAERGFRVVLPWGS
;
A
#
# COMPACT_ATOMS: atom_id res chain seq x y z
N ASP A 1 -19.31 22.96 12.38
CA ASP A 1 -18.59 21.75 11.96
C ASP A 1 -19.52 20.95 11.06
N LEU A 2 -19.15 20.76 9.79
CA LEU A 2 -20.05 20.20 8.78
C LEU A 2 -19.99 18.67 8.73
N GLY A 3 -18.92 18.04 9.26
CA GLY A 3 -18.75 16.58 9.22
C GLY A 3 -18.90 15.97 7.81
N GLU A 4 -19.03 14.65 7.73
CA GLU A 4 -19.24 13.95 6.45
C GLU A 4 -20.54 14.37 5.74
N ARG A 5 -21.60 14.66 6.50
CA ARG A 5 -22.92 15.03 5.92
C ARG A 5 -22.90 16.41 5.27
N GLY A 6 -22.16 17.35 5.84
CA GLY A 6 -22.06 18.70 5.29
C GLY A 6 -21.13 18.77 4.08
N ALA A 7 -20.15 17.87 3.92
CA ALA A 7 -19.37 17.79 2.67
C ALA A 7 -20.23 17.56 1.41
N ALA A 8 -21.48 17.13 1.58
CA ALA A 8 -22.43 16.94 0.49
C ALA A 8 -22.72 18.18 -0.37
N PHE A 9 -22.45 19.40 0.12
CA PHE A 9 -22.58 20.63 -0.69
C PHE A 9 -21.52 20.73 -1.79
N ALA A 10 -20.38 20.06 -1.62
CA ALA A 10 -19.23 20.17 -2.53
C ALA A 10 -19.31 19.21 -3.73
N TYR A 11 -20.33 18.35 -3.80
CA TYR A 11 -20.52 17.40 -4.89
C TYR A 11 -21.64 17.84 -5.83
N THR A 12 -21.38 17.76 -7.14
CA THR A 12 -22.36 18.00 -8.20
C THR A 12 -23.18 16.76 -8.56
N GLY A 13 -22.74 15.58 -8.12
CA GLY A 13 -23.40 14.30 -8.35
C GLY A 13 -23.30 13.38 -7.13
N ARG A 14 -24.28 12.50 -6.97
CA ARG A 14 -24.30 11.46 -5.94
C ARG A 14 -24.49 10.12 -6.62
N PHE A 15 -23.63 9.18 -6.28
CA PHE A 15 -23.59 7.84 -6.86
C PHE A 15 -23.98 6.82 -5.78
N GLY A 16 -24.29 5.59 -6.21
CA GLY A 16 -24.80 4.57 -5.32
C GLY A 16 -23.82 4.27 -4.17
N PRO A 17 -24.30 3.68 -3.06
CA PRO A 17 -23.39 3.19 -2.04
C PRO A 17 -22.42 2.18 -2.67
N ARG A 18 -21.14 2.31 -2.32
CA ARG A 18 -20.11 1.38 -2.79
C ARG A 18 -20.58 -0.07 -2.54
N PRO A 19 -20.59 -0.94 -3.55
CA PRO A 19 -21.01 -2.32 -3.36
C PRO A 19 -20.11 -3.04 -2.36
N LEU A 20 -20.62 -4.12 -1.77
CA LEU A 20 -19.89 -4.93 -0.81
C LEU A 20 -18.79 -5.74 -1.51
N CYS A 21 -17.66 -5.07 -1.76
CA CYS A 21 -16.50 -5.63 -2.43
C CYS A 21 -15.22 -5.03 -1.85
N ASN A 22 -14.05 -5.43 -2.38
CA ASN A 22 -12.80 -4.80 -2.01
C ASN A 22 -12.77 -3.31 -2.40
N ALA A 23 -11.94 -2.52 -1.71
CA ALA A 23 -11.88 -1.07 -1.90
C ALA A 23 -11.62 -0.68 -3.37
N TRP A 24 -10.70 -1.38 -4.04
CA TRP A 24 -10.30 -1.11 -5.42
C TRP A 24 -11.45 -1.26 -6.42
N HIS A 25 -12.16 -2.39 -6.36
CA HIS A 25 -13.28 -2.64 -7.25
C HIS A 25 -14.43 -1.67 -6.99
N GLY A 26 -14.70 -1.36 -5.72
CA GLY A 26 -15.71 -0.38 -5.35
C GLY A 26 -15.40 1.03 -5.90
N MET A 27 -14.14 1.47 -5.80
CA MET A 27 -13.72 2.74 -6.40
C MET A 27 -13.85 2.77 -7.92
N ARG A 28 -13.54 1.66 -8.61
CA ARG A 28 -13.76 1.54 -10.07
C ARG A 28 -15.24 1.71 -10.42
N ILE A 29 -16.14 1.08 -9.67
CA ILE A 29 -17.59 1.20 -9.89
C ILE A 29 -18.04 2.64 -9.68
N SER A 30 -17.65 3.29 -8.58
CA SER A 30 -18.00 4.69 -8.34
C SER A 30 -17.49 5.63 -9.44
N ALA A 31 -16.30 5.38 -9.98
CA ALA A 31 -15.78 6.14 -11.13
C ALA A 31 -16.57 5.85 -12.42
N GLY A 32 -16.96 4.60 -12.66
CA GLY A 32 -17.81 4.21 -13.79
C GLY A 32 -19.19 4.86 -13.75
N GLU A 33 -19.85 4.85 -12.60
CA GLU A 33 -21.12 5.54 -12.37
C GLU A 33 -20.99 7.06 -12.60
N ALA A 34 -19.87 7.65 -12.18
CA ALA A 34 -19.60 9.08 -12.37
C ALA A 34 -19.31 9.48 -13.83
N LEU A 35 -18.72 8.57 -14.61
CA LEU A 35 -18.25 8.85 -15.97
C LEU A 35 -19.12 8.18 -17.05
N GLY A 36 -20.17 7.45 -16.66
CA GLY A 36 -21.13 6.85 -17.58
C GLY A 36 -20.63 5.60 -18.30
N TYR A 37 -19.77 4.79 -17.68
CA TYR A 37 -19.31 3.52 -18.25
C TYR A 37 -19.47 2.35 -17.27
N GLU A 38 -19.64 1.15 -17.83
CA GLU A 38 -19.69 -0.08 -17.05
C GLU A 38 -18.28 -0.63 -16.84
N VAL A 39 -17.96 -0.99 -15.58
CA VAL A 39 -16.67 -1.59 -15.25
C VAL A 39 -16.61 -3.01 -15.79
N GLN A 40 -15.75 -3.23 -16.78
CA GLN A 40 -15.50 -4.54 -17.37
C GLN A 40 -14.20 -5.15 -16.84
N GLY A 41 -14.22 -6.48 -16.65
CA GLY A 41 -13.04 -7.29 -16.36
C GLY A 41 -12.26 -6.94 -15.06
N PRO A 42 -11.15 -7.65 -14.82
CA PRO A 42 -10.26 -7.36 -13.69
C PRO A 42 -9.60 -5.98 -13.83
N ALA A 43 -9.07 -5.47 -12.73
CA ALA A 43 -8.35 -4.19 -12.75
C ALA A 43 -7.03 -4.35 -13.52
N VAL A 44 -6.82 -3.50 -14.52
CA VAL A 44 -5.54 -3.34 -15.22
C VAL A 44 -4.84 -2.14 -14.60
N TYR A 45 -3.86 -2.38 -13.75
CA TYR A 45 -3.18 -1.31 -13.02
C TYR A 45 -2.13 -0.58 -13.86
N ASP A 46 -1.60 -1.23 -14.91
CA ASP A 46 -0.50 -0.75 -15.77
C ASP A 46 0.61 0.03 -15.01
N LEU A 47 0.91 -0.41 -13.78
CA LEU A 47 1.91 0.23 -12.93
C LEU A 47 3.29 -0.01 -13.54
N LYS A 48 3.80 1.00 -14.24
CA LYS A 48 5.15 1.02 -14.78
C LYS A 48 6.06 1.64 -13.74
N LEU A 49 6.88 0.81 -13.11
CA LEU A 49 7.96 1.32 -12.28
C LEU A 49 9.00 1.96 -13.22
N PRO A 50 9.43 3.20 -12.96
CA PRO A 50 10.56 3.77 -13.69
C PRO A 50 11.80 2.94 -13.39
N GLU A 51 12.74 2.88 -14.34
CA GLU A 51 14.03 2.26 -14.06
C GLU A 51 14.70 3.03 -12.91
N PRO A 52 15.18 2.31 -11.87
CA PRO A 52 15.84 2.98 -10.77
C PRO A 52 17.18 3.56 -11.25
N ALA A 53 17.49 4.79 -10.83
CA ALA A 53 18.74 5.46 -11.22
C ALA A 53 20.01 4.68 -10.80
N LYS A 54 19.92 3.84 -9.77
CA LYS A 54 20.89 2.82 -9.40
C LYS A 54 20.15 1.54 -9.03
N PRO A 55 20.61 0.35 -9.43
CA PRO A 55 20.00 -0.90 -8.99
C PRO A 55 20.00 -0.98 -7.46
N PHE A 56 18.86 -1.35 -6.87
CA PHE A 56 18.77 -1.54 -5.43
C PHE A 56 19.73 -2.64 -5.00
N PHE A 57 20.52 -2.36 -3.97
CA PHE A 57 21.46 -3.33 -3.40
C PHE A 57 22.49 -3.88 -4.40
N ALA A 58 22.86 -3.10 -5.43
CA ALA A 58 23.80 -3.52 -6.48
C ALA A 58 25.14 -4.08 -5.97
N ASP A 59 25.59 -3.59 -4.82
CA ASP A 59 26.87 -3.93 -4.22
C ASP A 59 26.78 -5.12 -3.23
N GLU A 60 25.57 -5.62 -2.96
CA GLU A 60 25.33 -6.69 -2.00
C GLU A 60 25.53 -8.07 -2.64
N ARG A 61 26.39 -8.89 -2.05
CA ARG A 61 26.67 -10.26 -2.52
C ARG A 61 25.68 -11.29 -1.97
N ALA A 62 24.99 -10.94 -0.89
CA ALA A 62 24.01 -11.76 -0.21
C ALA A 62 22.59 -11.34 -0.58
N PRO A 63 21.61 -12.25 -0.55
CA PRO A 63 20.21 -11.87 -0.74
C PRO A 63 19.78 -10.87 0.35
N VAL A 64 19.04 -9.84 -0.02
CA VAL A 64 18.64 -8.77 0.89
C VAL A 64 17.22 -9.00 1.41
N ALA A 65 17.02 -8.83 2.72
CA ALA A 65 15.71 -8.79 3.35
C ALA A 65 15.46 -7.40 3.95
N ALA A 66 14.49 -6.65 3.40
CA ALA A 66 14.08 -5.36 3.92
C ALA A 66 12.91 -5.51 4.91
N LEU A 67 13.08 -5.09 6.17
CA LEU A 67 12.05 -5.18 7.19
C LEU A 67 11.39 -3.81 7.41
N PHE A 68 10.18 -3.63 6.87
CA PHE A 68 9.39 -2.42 7.02
C PHE A 68 8.64 -2.43 8.37
N HIS A 69 9.29 -1.88 9.40
CA HIS A 69 8.79 -1.89 10.77
C HIS A 69 7.97 -0.64 11.15
N ALA A 70 8.05 0.44 10.36
CA ALA A 70 7.37 1.70 10.64
C ALA A 70 5.89 1.66 10.23
N THR A 71 5.01 2.22 11.06
CA THR A 71 3.56 2.32 10.82
C THR A 71 2.96 3.52 11.55
N SER A 72 1.78 3.97 11.15
CA SER A 72 1.17 5.24 11.59
C SER A 72 0.49 5.21 12.96
N LYS A 73 0.24 4.03 13.52
CA LYS A 73 -0.41 3.87 14.83
C LYS A 73 0.26 2.76 15.62
N ASP A 74 0.31 2.91 16.94
CA ASP A 74 0.99 1.97 17.83
C ASP A 74 0.36 0.59 17.86
N ASP A 75 -0.96 0.49 17.73
CA ASP A 75 -1.71 -0.79 17.67
C ASP A 75 -1.32 -1.67 16.48
N LYS A 76 -0.77 -1.07 15.41
CA LYS A 76 -0.27 -1.80 14.24
C LYS A 76 1.20 -2.21 14.38
N LYS A 77 1.92 -1.74 15.41
CA LYS A 77 3.33 -2.07 15.59
C LYS A 77 3.47 -3.51 16.06
N TRP A 78 4.40 -4.23 15.44
CA TRP A 78 4.84 -5.51 15.98
C TRP A 78 5.94 -5.28 17.04
N PRO A 79 5.95 -6.03 18.16
CA PRO A 79 6.97 -5.88 19.18
C PRO A 79 8.39 -5.96 18.62
N VAL A 80 9.27 -5.08 19.09
CA VAL A 80 10.67 -4.98 18.63
C VAL A 80 11.41 -6.31 18.82
N SER A 81 11.14 -7.03 19.90
CA SER A 81 11.75 -8.34 20.17
C SER A 81 11.47 -9.35 19.06
N HIS A 82 10.26 -9.34 18.49
CA HIS A 82 9.90 -10.27 17.42
C HIS A 82 10.61 -9.92 16.10
N TRP A 83 10.75 -8.63 15.80
CA TRP A 83 11.60 -8.18 14.69
C TRP A 83 13.05 -8.64 14.86
N GLY A 84 13.58 -8.57 16.08
CA GLY A 84 14.92 -9.04 16.42
C GLY A 84 15.12 -10.53 16.12
N VAL A 85 14.16 -11.38 16.51
CA VAL A 85 14.18 -12.83 16.24
C VAL A 85 14.19 -13.10 14.73
N VAL A 86 13.27 -12.49 13.97
CA VAL A 86 13.21 -12.69 12.51
C VAL A 86 14.47 -12.18 11.82
N GLY A 87 15.00 -11.03 12.26
CA GLY A 87 16.24 -10.47 11.72
C GLY A 87 17.44 -11.39 11.95
N ALA A 88 17.57 -11.97 13.14
CA ALA A 88 18.63 -12.92 13.47
C ALA A 88 18.52 -14.20 12.61
N GLU A 89 17.33 -14.80 12.53
CA GLU A 89 17.07 -15.99 11.70
C GLU A 89 17.39 -15.77 10.22
N LEU A 90 17.04 -14.60 9.66
CA LEU A 90 17.37 -14.26 8.28
C LEU A 90 18.89 -14.10 8.09
N ALA A 91 19.57 -13.47 9.04
CA ALA A 91 21.02 -13.32 9.01
C ALA A 91 21.74 -14.68 9.08
N GLU A 92 21.30 -15.59 9.93
CA GLU A 92 21.83 -16.97 10.02
C GLU A 92 21.64 -17.74 8.72
N ARG A 93 20.56 -17.46 7.98
CA ARG A 93 20.30 -18.02 6.64
C ARG A 93 21.08 -17.33 5.52
N GLY A 94 21.96 -16.39 5.87
CA GLY A 94 22.84 -15.70 4.93
C GLY A 94 22.20 -14.47 4.25
N PHE A 95 21.09 -13.95 4.76
CA PHE A 95 20.52 -12.71 4.24
C PHE A 95 21.20 -11.48 4.84
N ARG A 96 21.35 -10.42 4.03
CA ARG A 96 21.63 -9.07 4.51
C ARG A 96 20.31 -8.42 4.92
N VAL A 97 20.10 -8.22 6.21
CA VAL A 97 18.91 -7.53 6.73
C VAL A 97 19.08 -6.02 6.70
N VAL A 98 18.17 -5.31 6.02
CA VAL A 98 18.14 -3.83 5.99
C VAL A 98 16.85 -3.31 6.64
N LEU A 99 16.96 -2.19 7.33
CA LEU A 99 15.85 -1.55 8.06
C LEU A 99 15.60 -0.16 7.45
N PRO A 100 14.64 -0.03 6.52
CA PRO A 100 14.30 1.26 5.95
C PRO A 100 13.69 2.19 7.00
N TRP A 101 14.14 3.44 7.00
CA TRP A 101 13.58 4.51 7.83
C TRP A 101 13.51 5.80 7.01
N GLY A 102 12.58 6.69 7.36
CA GLY A 102 12.47 8.02 6.75
C GLY A 102 13.12 9.08 7.62
N SER A 103 13.76 10.08 7.01
CA SER A 103 14.24 11.31 7.66
C SER A 103 13.10 12.25 8.04
#